data_AF-A0A964ETB5-F1
#
_entry.id   AF-A0A964ETB5-F1
#
_cell.length_a   1.000
_cell.length_b   1.000
_cell.length_c   1.000
_cell.angle_alpha   90.00
_cell.angle_beta   90.00
_cell.angle_gamma   90.00
#
_symmetry.space_group_name_H-M   'P 1'
#
loop_
_entity.id
_entity.type
_entity.pdbx_description
1 polymer ?
#
loop_
_entity_poly.entity_id
_entity_poly.type
_entity_poly.pdbx_seq_one_letter_code
_entity_poly.pdbx_strand_id
1 'polypeptide(L)'
;MSQARRHPPDAPPDEVREELDLLEIVRANIARLDSAPAAPDHDKRLVELRDVLADERLDEDIASIVEDMDRLAALRAQQQQSMRGKIDRDSPYFGHLVVDDDHGRRSVLIGKETFLSDRVRIVDWRNAPISRIFYQYAEGDEYDLEIADRDVSGEVLVRRTLAIAGGELRRVGTDDHTWVRTAGGEWEDLRAREAKLAGGAGVAVRPSSLGTGAASGRQDKHLPD
;
A
#
# COMPACT_ATOMS: atom_id res chain seq x y z
N MET A 1 -24.11 15.62 17.06
CA MET A 1 -23.07 15.90 18.08
C MET A 1 -22.30 14.61 18.32
N SER A 2 -21.27 14.38 17.49
CA SER A 2 -20.47 13.14 17.51
C SER A 2 -19.48 13.21 18.67
N GLN A 3 -19.56 12.26 19.60
CA GLN A 3 -18.61 12.19 20.70
C GLN A 3 -17.27 11.65 20.18
N ALA A 4 -16.27 12.52 20.15
CA ALA A 4 -14.88 12.14 20.01
C ALA A 4 -14.52 11.13 21.11
N ARG A 5 -14.33 9.87 20.72
CA ARG A 5 -13.75 8.85 21.60
C ARG A 5 -12.35 9.32 21.97
N ARG A 6 -12.16 9.73 23.23
CA ARG A 6 -10.83 10.05 23.75
C ARG A 6 -10.07 8.74 23.92
N HIS A 7 -9.11 8.52 23.04
CA HIS A 7 -8.13 7.44 23.14
C HIS A 7 -7.28 7.60 24.41
N PRO A 8 -6.85 6.49 25.05
CA PRO A 8 -5.82 6.57 26.09
C PRO A 8 -4.51 7.09 25.48
N PRO A 9 -3.72 7.89 26.24
CA PRO A 9 -2.59 8.66 25.71
C PRO A 9 -1.40 7.84 25.18
N ASP A 10 -1.44 6.52 25.30
CA ASP A 10 -0.33 5.60 24.98
C ASP A 10 -0.70 4.57 23.89
N ALA A 11 -1.95 4.55 23.42
CA ALA A 11 -2.38 3.63 22.37
C ALA A 11 -2.27 4.29 20.99
N PRO A 12 -1.80 3.57 19.95
CA PRO A 12 -1.80 4.10 18.60
C PRO A 12 -3.23 4.46 18.15
N PRO A 13 -3.39 5.49 17.31
CA PRO A 13 -4.65 5.82 16.64
C PRO A 13 -5.24 4.61 15.92
N ASP A 14 -6.55 4.62 15.71
CA ASP A 14 -7.27 3.48 15.14
C ASP A 14 -6.75 3.12 13.74
N GLU A 15 -6.49 4.12 12.90
CA GLU A 15 -5.95 3.94 11.56
C GLU A 15 -4.55 3.32 11.60
N VAL A 16 -3.72 3.74 12.55
CA VAL A 16 -2.39 3.17 12.74
C VAL A 16 -2.46 1.73 13.22
N ARG A 17 -3.36 1.43 14.17
CA ARG A 17 -3.53 0.07 14.70
C ARG A 17 -4.00 -0.89 13.62
N GLU A 18 -4.98 -0.49 12.82
CA GLU A 18 -5.46 -1.30 11.70
C GLU A 18 -4.34 -1.63 10.70
N GLU A 19 -3.50 -0.65 10.36
CA GLU A 19 -2.37 -0.89 9.45
C GLU A 19 -1.24 -1.73 10.08
N LEU A 20 -1.03 -1.65 11.40
CA LEU A 20 -0.09 -2.53 12.11
C LEU A 20 -0.56 -3.98 12.04
N ASP A 21 -1.84 -4.23 12.33
CA ASP A 21 -2.44 -5.57 12.28
C ASP A 21 -2.39 -6.12 10.85
N LEU A 22 -2.71 -5.29 9.85
CA LEU A 22 -2.67 -5.68 8.45
C LEU A 22 -1.24 -6.01 7.99
N LEU A 23 -0.25 -5.20 8.38
CA LEU A 23 1.15 -5.47 8.07
C LEU A 23 1.63 -6.78 8.70
N GLU A 24 1.21 -7.08 9.93
CA GLU A 24 1.53 -8.36 10.58
C GLU A 24 0.95 -9.54 9.78
N ILE A 25 -0.32 -9.48 9.40
CA ILE A 25 -0.98 -10.50 8.56
C ILE A 25 -0.23 -10.69 7.24
N VAL A 26 0.15 -9.60 6.58
CA VAL A 26 0.88 -9.63 5.30
C VAL A 26 2.24 -10.31 5.48
N ARG A 27 3.02 -9.90 6.48
CA ARG A 27 4.35 -10.46 6.74
C ARG A 27 4.28 -11.93 7.12
N ALA A 28 3.34 -12.32 7.98
CA ALA A 28 3.12 -13.71 8.36
C ALA A 28 2.75 -14.58 7.15
N ASN A 29 1.90 -14.06 6.27
CA ASN A 29 1.47 -14.78 5.08
C ASN A 29 2.60 -14.94 4.04
N ILE A 30 3.41 -13.90 3.82
CA ILE A 30 4.61 -13.99 2.96
C ILE A 30 5.58 -15.02 3.54
N ALA A 31 5.89 -14.94 4.84
CA ALA A 31 6.79 -15.88 5.50
C ALA A 31 6.30 -17.34 5.41
N ARG A 32 4.99 -17.55 5.53
CA ARG A 32 4.36 -18.87 5.38
C ARG A 32 4.55 -19.43 3.97
N LEU A 33 4.33 -18.63 2.93
CA LEU A 33 4.50 -19.07 1.54
C LEU A 33 5.97 -19.32 1.19
N ASP A 34 6.87 -18.52 1.72
CA ASP A 34 8.31 -18.71 1.52
C ASP A 34 8.88 -19.92 2.25
N SER A 35 8.26 -20.31 3.37
CA SER A 35 8.64 -21.51 4.14
C SER A 35 7.91 -22.77 3.66
N ALA A 36 6.91 -22.64 2.79
CA ALA A 36 6.24 -23.79 2.22
C ALA A 36 7.26 -24.60 1.41
N PRO A 37 7.21 -25.95 1.46
CA PRO A 37 8.08 -26.76 0.61
C PRO A 37 7.90 -26.29 -0.83
N ALA A 38 9.01 -26.17 -1.56
CA ALA A 38 8.97 -25.87 -2.98
C ALA A 38 7.89 -26.77 -3.60
N ALA A 39 6.89 -26.13 -4.20
CA ALA A 39 5.79 -26.89 -4.79
C ALA A 39 6.37 -27.98 -5.70
N PRO A 40 5.68 -29.12 -5.84
CA PRO A 40 6.12 -30.15 -6.76
C PRO A 40 6.47 -29.50 -8.10
N ASP A 41 7.62 -29.87 -8.65
CA ASP A 41 8.08 -29.34 -9.94
C ASP A 41 7.16 -29.86 -11.05
N HIS A 42 5.99 -29.21 -11.17
CA HIS A 42 4.95 -29.55 -12.14
C HIS A 42 5.50 -29.40 -13.57
N ASP A 43 6.48 -28.53 -13.78
CA ASP A 43 7.26 -28.39 -15.01
C ASP A 43 7.97 -29.71 -15.35
N LYS A 44 8.77 -30.23 -14.42
CA LYS A 44 9.47 -31.50 -14.59
C LYS A 44 8.51 -32.68 -14.78
N ARG A 45 7.41 -32.70 -14.04
CA ARG A 45 6.41 -33.78 -14.11
C ARG A 45 5.61 -33.78 -15.42
N LEU A 46 5.32 -32.60 -15.99
CA LEU A 46 4.73 -32.47 -17.33
C LEU A 46 5.69 -32.95 -18.42
N VAL A 47 6.99 -32.66 -18.26
CA VAL A 47 8.04 -33.16 -19.17
C VAL A 47 8.12 -34.69 -19.10
N GLU A 48 8.14 -35.27 -17.89
CA GLU A 48 8.16 -36.73 -17.69
C GLU A 48 6.94 -37.41 -18.32
N LEU A 49 5.72 -36.90 -18.10
CA LEU A 49 4.50 -37.46 -18.70
C LEU A 49 4.48 -37.35 -20.23
N ARG A 50 4.96 -36.23 -20.78
CA ARG A 50 5.11 -36.06 -22.24
C ARG A 50 6.10 -37.07 -22.81
N ASP A 51 7.20 -37.32 -22.12
CA ASP A 51 8.23 -38.25 -22.56
C ASP A 51 7.72 -39.71 -22.50
N VAL A 52 6.92 -40.06 -21.48
CA VAL A 52 6.20 -41.35 -21.41
C VAL A 52 5.19 -41.50 -22.55
N LEU A 53 4.40 -40.47 -22.83
CA LEU A 53 3.46 -40.44 -23.95
C LEU A 53 4.15 -40.65 -25.31
N ALA A 54 5.39 -40.16 -25.45
CA ALA A 54 6.16 -40.31 -26.68
C ALA A 54 6.79 -41.71 -26.85
N ASP A 55 6.98 -42.45 -25.75
CA ASP A 55 7.62 -43.78 -25.73
C ASP A 55 6.61 -44.94 -25.76
N GLU A 56 5.37 -44.73 -25.28
CA GLU A 56 4.33 -45.77 -25.23
C GLU A 56 3.58 -45.97 -26.57
N ARG A 57 3.47 -47.23 -27.00
CA ARG A 57 2.84 -47.67 -28.26
C ARG A 57 1.48 -48.36 -28.06
N LEU A 58 0.78 -48.09 -26.96
CA LEU A 58 -0.54 -48.66 -26.66
C LEU A 58 -1.57 -47.53 -26.58
N ASP A 59 -2.56 -47.56 -27.49
CA ASP A 59 -3.60 -46.53 -27.58
C ASP A 59 -4.48 -46.42 -26.32
N GLU A 60 -4.45 -47.43 -25.45
CA GLU A 60 -5.30 -47.56 -24.26
C GLU A 60 -4.87 -46.64 -23.10
N ASP A 61 -3.58 -46.31 -22.98
CA ASP A 61 -3.04 -45.51 -21.85
C ASP A 61 -2.94 -44.01 -22.18
N ILE A 62 -3.00 -43.64 -23.47
CA ILE A 62 -2.89 -42.26 -23.96
C ILE A 62 -3.93 -41.35 -23.31
N ALA A 63 -5.18 -41.80 -23.18
CA ALA A 63 -6.25 -41.00 -22.60
C ALA A 63 -6.00 -40.67 -21.13
N SER A 64 -5.48 -41.62 -20.35
CA SER A 64 -5.16 -41.42 -18.93
C SER A 64 -3.99 -40.46 -18.75
N ILE A 65 -2.95 -40.58 -19.59
CA ILE A 65 -1.76 -39.71 -19.52
C ILE A 65 -2.14 -38.27 -19.88
N VAL A 66 -2.97 -38.06 -20.91
CA VAL A 66 -3.46 -36.73 -21.30
C VAL A 66 -4.32 -36.12 -20.18
N GLU A 67 -5.19 -36.88 -19.52
CA GLU A 67 -5.97 -36.39 -18.38
C GLU A 67 -5.08 -35.95 -17.21
N ASP A 68 -4.02 -36.71 -16.91
CA ASP A 68 -3.06 -36.35 -15.88
C ASP A 68 -2.24 -35.11 -16.25
N MET A 69 -1.86 -34.96 -17.53
CA MET A 69 -1.20 -33.75 -18.05
C MET A 69 -2.11 -32.52 -17.92
N ASP A 70 -3.39 -32.63 -18.27
CA ASP A 70 -4.37 -31.53 -18.16
C ASP A 70 -4.57 -31.13 -16.69
N ARG A 71 -4.68 -32.11 -15.78
CA ARG A 71 -4.76 -31.86 -14.33
C ARG A 71 -3.51 -31.13 -13.83
N LEU A 72 -2.32 -31.58 -14.23
CA LEU A 72 -1.05 -30.94 -13.84
C LEU A 72 -0.90 -29.53 -14.41
N ALA A 73 -1.31 -29.31 -15.65
CA ALA A 73 -1.30 -28.00 -16.29
C ALA A 73 -2.24 -27.02 -15.58
N ALA A 74 -3.43 -27.46 -15.17
CA ALA A 74 -4.38 -26.65 -14.39
C ALA A 74 -3.82 -26.27 -13.02
N LEU A 75 -3.22 -27.23 -12.29
CA LEU A 75 -2.56 -26.97 -11.01
C LEU A 75 -1.40 -25.99 -11.12
N ARG A 76 -0.59 -26.11 -12.18
CA ARG A 76 0.49 -25.16 -12.47
C ARG A 76 -0.06 -23.76 -12.76
N ALA A 77 -1.09 -23.64 -13.58
CA ALA A 77 -1.69 -22.34 -13.90
C ALA A 77 -2.22 -21.64 -12.65
N GLN A 78 -2.90 -22.38 -11.77
CA GLN A 78 -3.37 -21.87 -10.47
C GLN A 78 -2.20 -21.44 -9.57
N GLN A 79 -1.12 -22.21 -9.52
CA GLN A 79 0.06 -21.87 -8.74
C GLN A 79 0.76 -20.61 -9.28
N GLN A 80 0.92 -20.48 -10.59
CA GLN A 80 1.52 -19.29 -11.20
C GLN A 80 0.66 -18.03 -11.00
N GLN A 81 -0.66 -18.16 -10.93
CA GLN A 81 -1.54 -17.04 -10.56
C GLN A 81 -1.31 -16.58 -9.11
N SER A 82 -0.96 -17.49 -8.20
CA SER A 82 -0.65 -17.16 -6.80
C SER A 82 0.80 -16.68 -6.57
N MET A 83 1.73 -17.00 -7.49
CA MET A 83 3.18 -16.81 -7.31
C MET A 83 3.80 -15.66 -8.12
N ARG A 84 3.02 -14.69 -8.62
CA ARG A 84 3.57 -13.60 -9.44
C ARG A 84 4.20 -12.51 -8.57
N GLY A 85 5.50 -12.60 -8.29
CA GLY A 85 6.37 -11.51 -7.80
C GLY A 85 7.23 -11.92 -6.59
N LYS A 86 8.53 -11.58 -6.59
CA LYS A 86 9.39 -11.72 -5.39
C LYS A 86 9.19 -10.47 -4.54
N ILE A 87 8.07 -10.44 -3.81
CA ILE A 87 7.69 -9.29 -3.01
C ILE A 87 8.78 -8.91 -2.01
N ASP A 88 9.05 -7.61 -1.91
CA ASP A 88 9.94 -7.05 -0.89
C ASP A 88 9.27 -7.13 0.48
N ARG A 89 9.76 -8.00 1.35
CA ARG A 89 9.22 -8.20 2.71
C ARG A 89 9.39 -6.98 3.61
N ASP A 90 10.38 -6.14 3.31
CA ASP A 90 10.69 -4.96 4.12
C ASP A 90 9.83 -3.76 3.73
N SER A 91 9.15 -3.83 2.57
CA SER A 91 8.23 -2.82 2.06
C SER A 91 7.21 -3.44 1.08
N PRO A 92 6.30 -4.33 1.55
CA PRO A 92 5.45 -5.13 0.68
C PRO A 92 4.39 -4.32 -0.07
N TYR A 93 3.88 -3.26 0.55
CA TYR A 93 2.88 -2.35 -0.03
C TYR A 93 3.10 -0.94 0.51
N PHE A 94 2.50 0.05 -0.13
CA PHE A 94 2.54 1.46 0.28
C PHE A 94 1.17 2.14 0.25
N GLY A 95 0.13 1.44 -0.22
CA GLY A 95 -1.24 1.92 -0.22
C GLY A 95 -2.19 0.85 0.31
N HIS A 96 -3.21 1.27 1.05
CA HIS A 96 -4.35 0.45 1.42
C HIS A 96 -5.61 1.17 0.96
N LEU A 97 -6.42 0.45 0.19
CA LEU A 97 -7.67 0.93 -0.37
C LEU A 97 -8.78 -0.05 0.00
N VAL A 98 -9.89 0.47 0.52
CA VAL A 98 -11.13 -0.29 0.67
C VAL A 98 -12.19 0.38 -0.18
N VAL A 99 -12.77 -0.38 -1.10
CA VAL A 99 -13.87 0.09 -1.94
C VAL A 99 -15.11 -0.75 -1.68
N ASP A 100 -16.27 -0.15 -1.92
CA ASP A 100 -17.55 -0.84 -1.98
C ASP A 100 -18.21 -0.55 -3.33
N ASP A 101 -18.63 -1.61 -4.01
CA ASP A 101 -19.24 -1.54 -5.35
C ASP A 101 -20.28 -2.65 -5.50
N ASP A 102 -20.84 -2.81 -6.70
CA ASP A 102 -21.85 -3.84 -6.98
C ASP A 102 -21.39 -5.28 -6.69
N HIS A 103 -20.07 -5.53 -6.61
CA HIS A 103 -19.49 -6.83 -6.26
C HIS A 103 -19.18 -6.94 -4.76
N GLY A 104 -19.57 -5.94 -3.97
CA GLY A 104 -19.40 -5.83 -2.53
C GLY A 104 -18.05 -5.23 -2.09
N ARG A 105 -17.90 -5.16 -0.77
CA ARG A 105 -16.74 -4.55 -0.11
C ARG A 105 -15.45 -5.34 -0.34
N ARG A 106 -14.41 -4.66 -0.85
CA ARG A 106 -13.10 -5.24 -1.15
C ARG A 106 -11.97 -4.41 -0.55
N SER A 107 -11.11 -5.06 0.24
CA SER A 107 -9.83 -4.49 0.68
C SER A 107 -8.73 -4.90 -0.28
N VAL A 108 -7.95 -3.93 -0.74
CA VAL A 108 -6.87 -4.10 -1.71
C VAL A 108 -5.64 -3.32 -1.24
N LEU A 109 -4.50 -3.99 -1.24
CA LEU A 109 -3.20 -3.39 -0.96
C LEU A 109 -2.51 -3.02 -2.27
N ILE A 110 -1.77 -1.92 -2.28
CA ILE A 110 -1.09 -1.40 -3.47
C ILE A 110 0.41 -1.41 -3.23
N GLY A 111 1.15 -2.10 -4.08
CA GLY A 111 2.59 -2.31 -3.97
C GLY A 111 3.34 -2.11 -5.27
N LYS A 112 4.66 -2.33 -5.24
CA LYS A 112 5.53 -2.26 -6.42
C LYS A 112 5.45 -3.50 -7.32
N GLU A 113 5.01 -4.61 -6.74
CA GLU A 113 4.80 -5.90 -7.38
C GLU A 113 3.42 -6.42 -6.99
N THR A 114 2.83 -7.22 -7.85
CA THR A 114 1.62 -7.97 -7.52
C THR A 114 1.99 -9.08 -6.52
N PHE A 115 1.08 -9.44 -5.62
CA PHE A 115 1.20 -10.62 -4.76
C PHE A 115 -0.20 -11.07 -4.35
N LEU A 116 -0.59 -12.28 -4.72
CA LEU A 116 -1.94 -12.81 -4.55
C LEU A 116 -1.90 -14.11 -3.75
N SER A 117 -2.70 -14.17 -2.70
CA SER A 117 -2.86 -15.34 -1.86
C SER A 117 -4.30 -15.44 -1.35
N ASP A 118 -4.59 -16.49 -0.58
CA ASP A 118 -5.87 -16.70 0.10
C ASP A 118 -6.22 -15.60 1.11
N ARG A 119 -5.23 -14.88 1.64
CA ARG A 119 -5.41 -13.89 2.73
C ARG A 119 -5.06 -12.46 2.35
N VAL A 120 -4.18 -12.30 1.36
CA VAL A 120 -3.54 -11.02 1.02
C VAL A 120 -3.61 -10.81 -0.48
N ARG A 121 -4.05 -9.62 -0.87
CA ARG A 121 -4.12 -9.16 -2.26
C ARG A 121 -3.39 -7.83 -2.39
N ILE A 122 -2.16 -7.90 -2.90
CA ILE A 122 -1.34 -6.74 -3.25
C ILE A 122 -1.33 -6.63 -4.78
N VAL A 123 -1.61 -5.44 -5.30
CA VAL A 123 -1.61 -5.15 -6.74
C VAL A 123 -0.46 -4.22 -7.10
N ASP A 124 0.19 -4.45 -8.24
CA ASP A 124 1.17 -3.53 -8.79
C ASP A 124 0.49 -2.25 -9.30
N TRP A 125 0.88 -1.12 -8.72
CA TRP A 125 0.30 0.19 -8.99
C TRP A 125 0.37 0.63 -10.47
N ARG A 126 1.35 0.10 -11.22
CA ARG A 126 1.58 0.49 -12.62
C ARG A 126 0.60 -0.15 -13.58
N ASN A 127 0.04 -1.29 -13.20
CA ASN A 127 -0.62 -2.22 -14.11
C ASN A 127 -2.08 -2.47 -13.74
N ALA A 128 -2.56 -1.99 -12.60
CA ALA A 128 -3.91 -2.25 -12.11
C ALA A 128 -4.84 -1.03 -12.28
N PRO A 129 -6.03 -1.18 -12.93
CA PRO A 129 -7.01 -0.10 -13.06
C PRO A 129 -7.43 0.49 -11.70
N ILE A 130 -7.50 -0.35 -10.67
CA ILE A 130 -7.85 0.04 -9.29
C ILE A 130 -6.86 1.04 -8.68
N SER A 131 -5.64 1.12 -9.21
CA SER A 131 -4.66 2.12 -8.77
C SER A 131 -5.04 3.54 -9.21
N ARG A 132 -5.87 3.69 -10.25
CA ARG A 132 -6.45 5.00 -10.60
C ARG A 132 -7.33 5.52 -9.47
N ILE A 133 -8.15 4.66 -8.86
CA ILE A 133 -8.99 5.02 -7.71
C ILE A 133 -8.13 5.65 -6.61
N PHE A 134 -7.06 4.94 -6.24
CA PHE A 134 -6.15 5.36 -5.17
C PHE A 134 -5.51 6.74 -5.39
N TYR A 135 -5.20 7.11 -6.64
CA TYR A 135 -4.56 8.40 -6.94
C TYR A 135 -5.54 9.53 -7.28
N GLN A 136 -6.78 9.21 -7.66
CA GLN A 136 -7.72 10.20 -8.21
C GLN A 136 -8.88 10.52 -7.26
N TYR A 137 -9.22 9.63 -6.33
CA TYR A 137 -10.40 9.74 -5.48
C TYR A 137 -10.01 9.73 -4.00
N ALA A 138 -10.64 10.59 -3.22
CA ALA A 138 -10.52 10.71 -1.78
C ALA A 138 -11.36 9.66 -1.04
N GLU A 139 -11.12 9.52 0.26
CA GLU A 139 -12.00 8.75 1.14
C GLU A 139 -13.38 9.40 1.20
N GLY A 140 -14.44 8.61 0.98
CA GLY A 140 -15.82 9.05 0.86
C GLY A 140 -16.23 9.49 -0.55
N ASP A 141 -15.33 9.50 -1.53
CA ASP A 141 -15.68 9.81 -2.91
C ASP A 141 -16.35 8.62 -3.61
N GLU A 142 -17.35 8.92 -4.42
CA GLU A 142 -17.86 8.01 -5.45
C GLU A 142 -16.90 8.00 -6.65
N TYR A 143 -16.65 6.82 -7.20
CA TYR A 143 -15.84 6.63 -8.40
C TYR A 143 -16.63 5.96 -9.50
N ASP A 144 -16.27 6.28 -10.73
CA ASP A 144 -16.76 5.66 -11.96
C ASP A 144 -15.55 5.34 -12.84
N LEU A 145 -15.32 4.06 -13.12
CA LEU A 145 -14.20 3.60 -13.94
C LEU A 145 -14.66 2.72 -15.08
N GLU A 146 -14.13 2.98 -16.27
CA GLU A 146 -14.24 2.06 -17.41
C GLU A 146 -13.07 1.04 -17.35
N ILE A 147 -13.41 -0.24 -17.19
CA ILE A 147 -12.47 -1.36 -17.14
C ILE A 147 -12.88 -2.38 -18.21
N ALA A 148 -12.06 -2.52 -19.26
CA ALA A 148 -12.30 -3.45 -20.36
C ALA A 148 -13.72 -3.33 -20.94
N ASP A 149 -14.09 -2.11 -21.32
CA ASP A 149 -15.40 -1.74 -21.89
C ASP A 149 -16.60 -2.00 -20.95
N ARG A 150 -16.35 -2.06 -19.63
CA ARG A 150 -17.39 -2.15 -18.60
C ARG A 150 -17.24 -1.01 -17.62
N ASP A 151 -18.35 -0.33 -17.35
CA ASP A 151 -18.43 0.66 -16.29
C ASP A 151 -18.48 -0.04 -14.93
N VAL A 152 -17.63 0.42 -14.02
CA VAL A 152 -17.55 -0.03 -12.64
C VAL A 152 -17.62 1.20 -11.75
N SER A 153 -18.71 1.29 -11.00
CA SER A 153 -18.98 2.39 -10.08
C SER A 153 -18.95 1.90 -8.64
N GLY A 154 -18.58 2.78 -7.70
CA GLY A 154 -18.57 2.45 -6.29
C GLY A 154 -18.12 3.62 -5.41
N GLU A 155 -17.87 3.34 -4.14
CA GLU A 155 -17.43 4.31 -3.15
C GLU A 155 -16.06 3.90 -2.57
N VAL A 156 -15.20 4.88 -2.32
CA VAL A 156 -13.95 4.69 -1.57
C VAL A 156 -14.22 4.79 -0.08
N LEU A 157 -14.22 3.66 0.62
CA LEU A 157 -14.47 3.62 2.07
C LEU A 157 -13.24 3.95 2.92
N VAL A 158 -12.05 3.55 2.45
CA VAL A 158 -10.79 3.81 3.16
C VAL A 158 -9.70 4.06 2.13
N ARG A 159 -8.93 5.13 2.31
CA ARG A 159 -7.73 5.40 1.51
C ARG A 159 -6.56 5.80 2.41
N ARG A 160 -5.53 4.96 2.45
CA ARG A 160 -4.35 5.19 3.29
C ARG A 160 -3.06 5.02 2.52
N THR A 161 -2.13 5.95 2.74
CA THR A 161 -0.75 5.86 2.25
C THR A 161 0.17 5.46 3.39
N LEU A 162 1.05 4.51 3.14
CA LEU A 162 1.96 3.96 4.15
C LEU A 162 3.42 4.20 3.77
N ALA A 163 4.26 4.38 4.78
CA ALA A 163 5.70 4.18 4.65
C ALA A 163 6.10 3.00 5.52
N ILE A 164 6.56 1.92 4.88
CA ILE A 164 7.09 0.73 5.54
C ILE A 164 8.56 0.61 5.18
N ALA A 165 9.41 0.39 6.17
CA ALA A 165 10.85 0.24 5.98
C ALA A 165 11.43 -0.73 7.00
N GLY A 166 12.23 -1.69 6.53
CA GLY A 166 12.78 -2.75 7.39
C GLY A 166 11.69 -3.63 8.02
N GLY A 167 10.54 -3.75 7.36
CA GLY A 167 9.39 -4.50 7.88
C GLY A 167 8.63 -3.79 9.00
N GLU A 168 8.91 -2.52 9.26
CA GLU A 168 8.23 -1.71 10.27
C GLU A 168 7.41 -0.59 9.63
N LEU A 169 6.21 -0.36 10.17
CA LEU A 169 5.37 0.77 9.80
C LEU A 169 5.96 2.07 10.39
N ARG A 170 6.27 3.03 9.52
CA ARG A 170 6.88 4.32 9.88
C ARG A 170 5.94 5.51 9.75
N ARG A 171 4.99 5.43 8.81
CA ARG A 171 4.04 6.50 8.55
C ARG A 171 2.72 5.93 8.04
N VAL A 172 1.61 6.53 8.48
CA VAL A 172 0.26 6.32 7.94
C VAL A 172 -0.33 7.69 7.61
N GLY A 173 -0.64 7.91 6.34
CA GLY A 173 -1.34 9.09 5.87
C GLY A 173 -2.78 8.75 5.52
N THR A 174 -3.72 9.52 6.03
CA THR A 174 -5.11 9.55 5.59
C THR A 174 -5.40 10.90 4.93
N ASP A 175 -6.65 11.11 4.55
CA ASP A 175 -7.08 12.36 3.95
C ASP A 175 -7.05 13.53 4.94
N ASP A 176 -7.17 13.23 6.24
CA ASP A 176 -7.18 14.22 7.33
C ASP A 176 -5.92 14.23 8.19
N HIS A 177 -5.26 13.08 8.37
CA HIS A 177 -4.16 12.90 9.33
C HIS A 177 -2.87 12.41 8.66
N THR A 178 -1.72 12.68 9.29
CA THR A 178 -0.45 12.05 8.90
C THR A 178 0.34 11.65 10.12
N TRP A 179 0.16 10.39 10.51
CA TRP A 179 0.79 9.77 11.66
C TRP A 179 2.21 9.33 11.33
N VAL A 180 3.19 9.74 12.13
CA VAL A 180 4.60 9.34 11.98
C VAL A 180 5.10 8.72 13.28
N ARG A 181 5.83 7.60 13.15
CA ARG A 181 6.46 6.93 14.28
C ARG A 181 7.75 7.65 14.68
N THR A 182 7.82 8.12 15.91
CA THR A 182 9.00 8.79 16.46
C THR A 182 10.11 7.78 16.78
N ALA A 183 11.31 8.27 17.09
CA ALA A 183 12.42 7.43 17.55
C ALA A 183 12.11 6.73 18.90
N GLY A 184 11.24 7.32 19.72
CA GLY A 184 10.77 6.73 20.98
C GLY A 184 9.71 5.64 20.80
N GLY A 185 9.21 5.43 19.58
CA GLY A 185 8.18 4.45 19.26
C GLY A 185 6.74 4.98 19.35
N GLU A 186 6.57 6.22 19.80
CA GLU A 186 5.27 6.92 19.86
C GLU A 186 4.80 7.37 18.47
N TRP A 187 3.50 7.64 18.33
CA TRP A 187 2.90 8.14 17.09
C TRP A 187 2.47 9.61 17.25
N GLU A 188 2.96 10.46 16.37
CA GLU A 188 2.59 11.88 16.31
C GLU A 188 1.85 12.20 15.01
N ASP A 189 0.79 13.02 15.07
CA ASP A 189 0.15 13.58 13.87
C ASP A 189 0.87 14.86 13.43
N LEU A 190 1.52 14.79 12.27
CA LEU A 190 2.21 15.93 11.69
C LEU A 190 1.27 17.08 11.33
N ARG A 191 0.05 16.78 10.86
CA ARG A 191 -0.90 17.82 10.44
C ARG A 191 -1.43 18.62 11.63
N ALA A 192 -1.76 17.94 12.73
CA ALA A 192 -2.11 18.60 13.99
C ALA A 192 -0.95 19.45 14.53
N ARG A 193 0.29 18.97 14.40
CA ARG A 193 1.49 19.70 14.83
C ARG A 193 1.73 20.96 14.00
N GLU A 194 1.60 20.89 12.69
CA GLU A 194 1.71 22.06 11.80
C GLU A 194 0.63 23.11 12.08
N ALA A 195 -0.62 22.69 12.26
CA ALA A 195 -1.71 23.60 12.64
C ALA A 195 -1.43 24.32 13.97
N LYS A 196 -0.86 23.61 14.95
CA LYS A 196 -0.45 24.20 16.24
C LYS A 196 0.71 25.19 16.09
N LEU A 197 1.68 24.90 15.22
CA LEU A 197 2.82 25.78 14.93
C LEU A 197 2.37 27.04 14.15
N ALA A 198 1.44 26.90 13.20
CA ALA A 198 0.82 28.02 12.49
C ALA A 198 0.06 28.95 13.45
N GLY A 199 -0.66 28.39 14.43
CA GLY A 199 -1.29 29.17 15.51
C GLY A 199 -0.29 29.84 16.47
N GLY A 200 0.92 29.29 16.61
CA GLY A 200 1.98 29.83 17.47
C GLY A 200 2.79 30.98 16.85
N ALA A 201 2.70 31.20 15.54
CA ALA A 201 3.41 32.28 14.84
C ALA A 201 2.98 33.69 15.29
N GLY A 202 1.87 33.82 16.04
CA GLY A 202 1.40 35.07 16.63
C GLY A 202 1.84 35.35 18.08
N VAL A 203 2.50 34.41 18.77
CA VAL A 203 2.82 34.51 20.22
C VAL A 203 4.31 34.79 20.48
N ALA A 204 5.13 34.90 19.43
CA ALA A 204 6.52 35.33 19.58
C ALA A 204 6.57 36.82 19.98
N VAL A 205 6.69 37.08 21.28
CA VAL A 205 6.98 38.39 21.86
C VAL A 205 8.23 38.94 21.17
N ARG A 206 8.04 39.93 20.30
CA ARG A 206 9.15 40.74 19.79
C ARG A 206 9.57 41.67 20.93
N PRO A 207 10.81 41.60 21.45
CA PRO A 207 11.28 42.61 22.37
C PRO A 207 11.33 43.94 21.61
N SER A 208 10.41 44.84 21.95
CA SER A 208 10.45 46.23 21.53
C SER A 208 11.46 46.99 22.40
N SER A 209 12.20 47.88 21.75
CA SER A 209 13.15 48.84 22.31
C SER A 209 14.55 48.33 22.68
N LEU A 210 15.47 48.50 21.74
CA LEU A 210 16.82 49.00 22.04
C LEU A 210 17.12 50.11 21.02
N GLY A 211 16.95 51.35 21.46
CA GLY A 211 17.46 52.53 20.78
C GLY A 211 18.90 52.84 21.20
N THR A 212 19.45 53.85 20.51
CA THR A 212 20.77 54.51 20.61
C THR A 212 21.82 53.95 19.63
N GLY A 213 22.47 54.75 18.77
CA GLY A 213 22.50 56.21 18.71
C GLY A 213 23.00 56.76 17.37
N ALA A 214 22.84 58.08 17.27
CA ALA A 214 23.15 58.92 16.13
C ALA A 214 24.62 58.94 15.73
N ALA A 215 24.88 59.12 14.43
CA ALA A 215 25.95 60.00 13.96
C ALA A 215 25.57 60.59 12.60
N SER A 216 25.50 61.91 12.59
CA SER A 216 25.36 62.83 11.46
C SER A 216 26.42 62.58 10.37
N GLY A 217 26.09 62.83 9.10
CA GLY A 217 27.12 63.13 8.12
C GLY A 217 26.75 63.05 6.64
N ARG A 218 26.37 64.22 6.10
CA ARG A 218 26.70 64.76 4.77
C ARG A 218 25.74 64.56 3.58
N GLN A 219 25.33 65.74 3.13
CA GLN A 219 24.66 66.16 1.92
C GLN A 219 25.49 66.00 0.62
N ASP A 220 24.71 65.94 -0.46
CA ASP A 220 24.95 66.41 -1.84
C ASP A 220 26.00 65.73 -2.73
N LYS A 221 25.49 65.08 -3.79
CA LYS A 221 25.71 65.57 -5.16
C LYS A 221 24.73 64.97 -6.17
N HIS A 222 23.94 65.83 -6.78
CA HIS A 222 23.36 65.64 -8.12
C HIS A 222 24.49 65.65 -9.18
N LEU A 223 24.37 64.82 -10.23
CA LEU A 223 24.10 65.27 -11.61
C LEU A 223 23.69 64.06 -12.51
N PRO A 224 23.04 64.32 -13.67
CA PRO A 224 22.21 63.38 -14.43
C PRO A 224 22.86 62.84 -15.72
N ASP A 225 22.01 62.10 -16.46
CA ASP A 225 22.12 61.39 -17.74
C ASP A 225 22.93 60.08 -17.77
#